data_AF-A0A926AT50-F1
#
_entry.id   AF-A0A926AT50-F1
#
_cell.length_a   1.000
_cell.length_b   1.000
_cell.length_c   1.000
_cell.angle_alpha   90.00
_cell.angle_beta   90.00
_cell.angle_gamma   90.00
#
_symmetry.space_group_name_H-M   'P 1'
#
loop_
_entity.id
_entity.type
_entity.pdbx_description
1 polymer ?
#
loop_
_entity_poly.entity_id
_entity_poly.type
_entity_poly.pdbx_seq_one_letter_code
_entity_poly.pdbx_strand_id
1 'polypeptide(L)'
;MRCATASESSEKQCRWRVSVRSHCFSEDSEAVARPSSVVGSVGGAVQRRQTQPALRVNRAMSRPGRPDQAADSLPTATLTTLRRRARLLAAMRQFFDEAGYFEVETPLLSSDIVVDAWLEPFVAEWLPLASDWSRPGSPRYLQTSPEFAMKRLLAVGATAIYQLGKVFRNGEVGLRHNPEFTMLEWYRVGDDHHALMRHTEALVRRVIDVASELLERGDENSPGATGERLRSPVLVEDTGGSKLPPVAPGVAPGVAPGDEALARHRDLARRVAHPAGFERLSYDDAFERHAGQRVLDADVTRLHELAARHHLVPPPGLDQHDRDGWLNWLLAELVEPHLGRERPTFLFNYPASQAALARVSQPQPGAPFIA
;
A
#
# COMPACT_ATOMS: atom_id res chain seq x y z
N MET A 1 -4.12 -7.18 -27.61
CA MET A 1 -4.21 -6.41 -26.36
C MET A 1 -2.87 -5.76 -26.12
N ARG A 2 -2.75 -4.46 -26.39
CA ARG A 2 -1.49 -3.71 -26.25
C ARG A 2 -1.49 -2.99 -24.90
N CYS A 3 -0.35 -3.09 -24.23
CA CYS A 3 0.05 -2.36 -23.03
C CYS A 3 -0.28 -0.86 -23.17
N ALA A 4 -1.15 -0.34 -22.31
CA ALA A 4 -1.31 1.10 -22.11
C ALA A 4 -0.31 1.53 -21.03
N THR A 5 0.60 2.41 -21.42
CA THR A 5 1.59 3.07 -20.57
C THR A 5 0.89 3.86 -19.47
N ALA A 6 1.31 3.65 -18.22
CA ALA A 6 0.88 4.43 -17.05
C ALA A 6 1.04 5.93 -17.35
N SER A 7 -0.08 6.65 -17.38
CA SER A 7 -0.14 8.10 -17.58
C SER A 7 -0.02 8.83 -16.25
N GLU A 8 0.42 10.10 -16.31
CA GLU A 8 0.62 11.09 -15.22
C GLU A 8 -0.55 11.25 -14.23
N SER A 9 -1.68 10.56 -14.42
CA SER A 9 -2.83 10.56 -13.51
C SER A 9 -2.60 9.83 -12.18
N SER A 10 -1.67 8.87 -12.12
CA SER A 10 -1.36 8.15 -10.87
C SER A 10 -0.62 9.00 -9.84
N GLU A 11 0.02 10.09 -10.28
CA GLU A 11 0.81 10.98 -9.42
C GLU A 11 -0.06 11.97 -8.63
N LYS A 12 -1.24 12.32 -9.15
CA LYS A 12 -2.20 13.21 -8.49
C LYS A 12 -3.00 12.53 -7.37
N GLN A 13 -3.14 11.20 -7.43
CA GLN A 13 -4.04 10.39 -6.58
C GLN A 13 -3.57 10.20 -5.13
N CYS A 14 -2.43 10.78 -4.76
CA CYS A 14 -1.80 10.57 -3.46
C CYS A 14 -1.70 11.87 -2.66
N ARG A 15 -2.79 12.61 -2.47
CA ARG A 15 -2.88 13.61 -1.40
C ARG A 15 -3.58 13.00 -0.19
N TRP A 16 -2.78 12.45 0.72
CA TRP A 16 -3.21 12.01 2.06
C TRP A 16 -4.39 11.03 2.08
N ARG A 17 -4.25 9.86 1.45
CA ARG A 17 -5.23 8.79 1.60
C ARG A 17 -4.86 7.88 2.78
N VAL A 18 -5.34 8.22 3.99
CA VAL A 18 -5.53 7.22 5.04
C VAL A 18 -6.92 6.63 4.82
N SER A 19 -7.00 5.53 4.07
CA SER A 19 -8.26 4.82 3.86
C SER A 19 -8.58 4.03 5.12
N VAL A 20 -9.39 4.60 6.01
CA VAL A 20 -9.98 3.89 7.15
C VAL A 20 -11.14 3.03 6.61
N ARG A 21 -10.89 1.75 6.34
CA ARG A 21 -11.94 0.78 5.99
C ARG A 21 -12.42 0.08 7.27
N SER A 22 -13.63 0.40 7.75
CA SER A 22 -14.24 -0.26 8.91
C SER A 22 -15.17 -1.38 8.47
N HIS A 23 -15.16 -2.50 9.18
CA HIS A 23 -16.09 -3.61 8.99
C HIS A 23 -16.65 -4.01 10.35
N CYS A 24 -17.95 -3.85 10.54
CA CYS A 24 -18.63 -4.37 11.71
C CYS A 24 -19.19 -5.76 11.37
N PHE A 25 -18.75 -6.76 12.13
CA PHE A 25 -19.21 -8.14 12.00
C PHE A 25 -20.36 -8.40 12.98
N SER A 26 -21.47 -8.95 12.49
CA SER A 26 -22.52 -9.57 13.32
C SER A 26 -22.52 -11.07 13.03
N GLU A 27 -22.54 -11.86 14.10
CA GLU A 27 -22.54 -13.33 14.04
C GLU A 27 -23.85 -13.83 13.44
N ASP A 28 -23.80 -14.43 12.25
CA ASP A 28 -24.79 -15.40 11.81
C ASP A 28 -24.09 -16.48 10.98
N SER A 29 -24.07 -17.69 11.55
CA SER A 29 -23.37 -18.87 11.07
C SER A 29 -24.33 -19.79 10.33
N GLU A 30 -24.04 -20.12 9.06
CA GLU A 30 -24.56 -21.34 8.45
C GLU A 30 -23.56 -21.94 7.44
N ALA A 31 -23.27 -23.22 7.64
CA ALA A 31 -22.28 -24.01 6.92
C ALA A 31 -22.86 -24.58 5.61
N VAL A 32 -22.09 -24.51 4.50
CA VAL A 32 -22.44 -25.26 3.28
C VAL A 32 -21.19 -25.89 2.63
N ALA A 33 -21.40 -27.13 2.19
CA ALA A 33 -20.45 -28.17 1.84
C ALA A 33 -19.75 -28.03 0.47
N ARG A 34 -18.60 -28.72 0.35
CA ARG A 34 -17.84 -28.93 -0.89
C ARG A 34 -18.46 -30.03 -1.77
N PRO A 35 -18.30 -29.97 -3.10
CA PRO A 35 -18.30 -31.17 -3.93
C PRO A 35 -16.97 -31.41 -4.68
N SER A 36 -16.42 -32.58 -4.38
CA SER A 36 -15.82 -33.64 -5.21
C SER A 36 -15.37 -33.37 -6.65
N SER A 37 -14.14 -33.82 -6.90
CA SER A 37 -13.47 -34.10 -8.17
C SER A 37 -14.18 -35.12 -9.08
N VAL A 38 -14.11 -34.91 -10.40
CA VAL A 38 -14.28 -35.97 -11.40
C VAL A 38 -13.14 -35.91 -12.42
N VAL A 39 -12.47 -37.05 -12.58
CA VAL A 39 -11.32 -37.32 -13.45
C VAL A 39 -11.85 -37.92 -14.77
N GLY A 40 -11.36 -37.42 -15.91
CA GLY A 40 -11.59 -38.01 -17.23
C GLY A 40 -10.25 -38.16 -17.97
N SER A 41 -9.82 -39.40 -18.15
CA SER A 41 -8.61 -39.82 -18.86
C SER A 41 -8.93 -40.15 -20.32
N VAL A 42 -8.13 -39.64 -21.26
CA VAL A 42 -7.96 -40.28 -22.58
C VAL A 42 -6.48 -40.20 -22.98
N GLY A 43 -5.89 -41.37 -23.22
CA GLY A 43 -4.48 -41.55 -23.51
C GLY A 43 -4.11 -41.38 -24.99
N GLY A 44 -2.83 -41.09 -25.21
CA GLY A 44 -2.18 -41.12 -26.52
C GLY A 44 -0.67 -41.29 -26.31
N ALA A 45 -0.17 -42.49 -26.60
CA ALA A 45 1.24 -42.85 -26.46
C ALA A 45 2.07 -42.23 -27.60
N VAL A 46 3.18 -41.56 -27.25
CA VAL A 46 4.29 -41.29 -28.18
C VAL A 46 5.60 -41.60 -27.47
N GLN A 47 6.44 -42.37 -28.15
CA GLN A 47 7.65 -42.99 -27.63
C GLN A 47 8.91 -42.26 -28.13
N ARG A 48 9.97 -42.29 -27.31
CA ARG A 48 11.37 -41.86 -27.53
C ARG A 48 11.65 -40.39 -27.19
N ARG A 49 12.76 -40.02 -26.52
CA ARG A 49 14.09 -40.63 -26.36
C ARG A 49 14.59 -40.44 -24.92
N GLN A 50 15.36 -41.40 -24.43
CA GLN A 50 16.17 -41.28 -23.22
C GLN A 50 17.25 -40.22 -23.40
N THR A 51 17.25 -39.20 -22.56
CA THR A 51 18.43 -38.38 -22.28
C THR A 51 18.55 -38.25 -20.76
N GLN A 52 19.71 -38.63 -20.23
CA GLN A 52 20.04 -38.58 -18.80
C GLN A 52 19.84 -37.14 -18.25
N PRO A 53 19.32 -36.95 -17.03
CA PRO A 53 19.21 -35.62 -16.46
C PRO A 53 20.58 -35.19 -15.94
N ALA A 54 21.17 -34.19 -16.59
CA ALA A 54 22.29 -33.45 -16.02
C ALA A 54 21.77 -32.68 -14.79
N LEU A 55 22.46 -32.82 -13.65
CA LEU A 55 22.24 -31.98 -12.47
C LEU A 55 22.29 -30.51 -12.88
N ARG A 56 21.16 -29.80 -12.79
CA ARG A 56 21.13 -28.34 -12.88
C ARG A 56 21.64 -27.77 -11.56
N VAL A 57 22.95 -27.60 -11.48
CA VAL A 57 23.56 -26.64 -10.56
C VAL A 57 23.10 -25.26 -10.99
N ASN A 58 22.57 -24.45 -10.07
CA ASN A 58 22.27 -23.03 -10.30
C ASN A 58 23.58 -22.30 -10.62
N ARG A 59 24.01 -22.36 -11.87
CA ARG A 59 25.09 -21.53 -12.39
C ARG A 59 24.42 -20.21 -12.75
N ALA A 60 24.60 -19.20 -11.89
CA ALA A 60 24.31 -17.82 -12.25
C ALA A 60 25.07 -17.54 -13.56
N MET A 61 24.34 -17.52 -14.69
CA MET A 61 24.92 -17.08 -15.94
C MET A 61 25.06 -15.56 -15.81
N SER A 62 26.28 -15.11 -15.51
CA SER A 62 26.68 -13.72 -15.65
C SER A 62 26.43 -13.31 -17.10
N ARG A 63 25.28 -12.67 -17.34
CA ARG A 63 25.03 -11.94 -18.58
C ARG A 63 26.01 -10.75 -18.60
N PRO A 64 26.65 -10.42 -19.73
CA PRO A 64 27.49 -9.24 -19.83
C PRO A 64 26.64 -8.01 -19.45
N GLY A 65 27.17 -7.23 -18.51
CA GLY A 65 26.43 -6.24 -17.73
C GLY A 65 25.71 -5.21 -18.59
N ARG A 66 24.40 -5.06 -18.36
CA ARG A 66 23.74 -3.78 -18.62
C ARG A 66 24.31 -2.77 -17.62
N PRO A 67 24.65 -1.53 -18.04
CA PRO A 67 25.26 -0.53 -17.17
C PRO A 67 24.36 -0.02 -16.02
N ASP A 68 23.18 -0.61 -15.80
CA ASP A 68 22.16 -0.15 -14.85
C ASP A 68 21.98 -1.05 -13.60
N GLN A 69 22.51 -2.28 -13.60
CA GLN A 69 22.31 -3.21 -12.45
C GLN A 69 23.09 -2.82 -11.18
N ALA A 70 24.13 -2.00 -11.32
CA ALA A 70 24.92 -1.56 -10.17
C ALA A 70 24.16 -0.53 -9.31
N ALA A 71 23.22 0.24 -9.90
CA ALA A 71 22.44 1.23 -9.17
C ALA A 71 21.35 0.59 -8.28
N ASP A 72 20.70 -0.48 -8.77
CA ASP A 72 19.62 -1.20 -8.04
C ASP A 72 20.11 -2.01 -6.82
N SER A 73 21.42 -2.22 -6.70
CA SER A 73 22.01 -3.06 -5.64
C SER A 73 22.53 -2.28 -4.43
N LEU A 74 22.59 -0.95 -4.51
CA LEU A 74 23.08 -0.12 -3.41
C LEU A 74 21.91 0.42 -2.55
N PRO A 75 21.99 0.34 -1.21
CA PRO A 75 20.97 0.93 -0.35
C PRO A 75 20.86 2.44 -0.56
N THR A 76 19.64 2.92 -0.79
CA THR A 76 19.36 4.36 -0.96
C THR A 76 19.12 5.09 0.36
N ALA A 77 18.81 4.37 1.45
CA ALA A 77 18.56 4.93 2.76
C ALA A 77 19.84 5.07 3.61
N THR A 78 19.97 6.20 4.30
CA THR A 78 21.06 6.41 5.28
C THR A 78 20.79 5.63 6.58
N LEU A 79 21.85 5.33 7.35
CA LEU A 79 21.71 4.68 8.66
C LEU A 79 20.83 5.48 9.62
N THR A 80 20.93 6.81 9.59
CA THR A 80 20.04 7.72 10.34
C THR A 80 18.58 7.48 9.99
N THR A 81 18.25 7.40 8.69
CA THR A 81 16.89 7.13 8.22
C THR A 81 16.42 5.75 8.67
N LEU A 82 17.28 4.73 8.61
CA LEU A 82 16.94 3.37 9.07
C LEU A 82 16.68 3.32 10.58
N ARG A 83 17.51 3.99 11.40
CA ARG A 83 17.33 4.09 12.85
C ARG A 83 16.04 4.84 13.21
N ARG A 84 15.77 5.96 12.55
CA ARG A 84 14.52 6.72 12.72
C ARG A 84 13.32 5.86 12.35
N ARG A 85 13.36 5.18 11.21
CA ARG A 85 12.32 4.25 10.80
C ARG A 85 12.09 3.16 11.84
N ALA A 86 13.15 2.52 12.36
CA ALA A 86 13.03 1.50 13.39
C ALA A 86 12.34 2.02 14.66
N ARG A 87 12.66 3.25 15.09
CA ARG A 87 12.01 3.90 16.24
C ARG A 87 10.54 4.20 15.99
N LEU A 88 10.16 4.66 14.79
CA LEU A 88 8.76 4.88 14.43
C LEU A 88 7.97 3.56 14.40
N LEU A 89 8.54 2.48 13.85
CA LEU A 89 7.91 1.16 13.86
C LEU A 89 7.75 0.62 15.28
N ALA A 90 8.73 0.84 16.16
CA ALA A 90 8.62 0.47 17.58
C ALA A 90 7.51 1.25 18.30
N ALA A 91 7.39 2.56 18.03
CA ALA A 91 6.32 3.39 18.60
C ALA A 91 4.93 2.95 18.13
N MET A 92 4.79 2.54 16.86
CA MET A 92 3.55 1.96 16.35
C MET A 92 3.18 0.67 17.10
N ARG A 93 4.13 -0.26 17.27
CA ARG A 93 3.89 -1.50 18.03
C ARG A 93 3.48 -1.23 19.47
N GLN A 94 4.21 -0.33 20.15
CA GLN A 94 3.89 0.07 21.52
C GLN A 94 2.48 0.66 21.63
N PHE A 95 2.06 1.49 20.67
CA PHE A 95 0.71 2.05 20.66
C PHE A 95 -0.37 0.97 20.59
N PHE A 96 -0.18 -0.08 19.78
CA PHE A 96 -1.14 -1.19 19.68
C PHE A 96 -1.14 -2.08 20.93
N ASP A 97 0.03 -2.35 21.50
CA ASP A 97 0.17 -3.10 22.76
C ASP A 97 -0.56 -2.39 23.92
N GLU A 98 -0.31 -1.08 24.09
CA GLU A 98 -1.00 -0.23 25.09
C GLU A 98 -2.51 -0.16 24.86
N ALA A 99 -2.95 -0.23 23.60
CA ALA A 99 -4.36 -0.25 23.26
C ALA A 99 -5.00 -1.64 23.42
N GLY A 100 -4.25 -2.69 23.77
CA GLY A 100 -4.76 -4.06 23.98
C GLY A 100 -4.94 -4.87 22.70
N TYR A 101 -4.20 -4.55 21.63
CA TYR A 101 -4.09 -5.41 20.45
C TYR A 101 -2.91 -6.36 20.59
N PHE A 102 -2.97 -7.50 19.91
CA PHE A 102 -1.80 -8.38 19.72
C PHE A 102 -1.37 -8.44 18.25
N GLU A 103 -0.06 -8.52 18.02
CA GLU A 103 0.53 -8.62 16.67
C GLU A 103 0.27 -10.01 16.10
N VAL A 104 -0.11 -10.09 14.83
CA VAL A 104 -0.27 -11.35 14.09
C VAL A 104 0.58 -11.33 12.82
N GLU A 105 0.90 -12.53 12.32
CA GLU A 105 1.52 -12.72 11.02
C GLU A 105 0.66 -13.64 10.16
N THR A 106 0.23 -13.13 9.01
CA THR A 106 -0.52 -13.87 7.99
C THR A 106 0.38 -14.28 6.82
N PRO A 107 0.03 -15.33 6.05
CA PRO A 107 0.84 -15.76 4.91
C PRO A 107 1.11 -14.65 3.91
N LEU A 108 2.39 -14.41 3.59
CA LEU A 108 2.79 -13.47 2.53
C LEU A 108 2.56 -14.03 1.13
N LEU A 109 2.56 -15.36 1.00
CA LEU A 109 2.38 -16.10 -0.24
C LEU A 109 1.17 -17.02 -0.08
N SER A 110 0.15 -16.82 -0.90
CA SER A 110 -1.15 -17.50 -0.80
C SER A 110 -1.49 -18.27 -2.07
N SER A 111 -2.37 -19.26 -1.95
CA SER A 111 -2.98 -19.93 -3.12
C SER A 111 -4.04 -19.08 -3.82
N ASP A 112 -4.48 -18.02 -3.17
CA ASP A 112 -5.57 -17.15 -3.63
C ASP A 112 -5.26 -15.68 -3.29
N ILE A 113 -5.99 -14.76 -3.94
CA ILE A 113 -5.74 -13.31 -3.90
C ILE A 113 -6.78 -12.57 -3.09
N VAL A 114 -6.45 -11.33 -2.69
CA VAL A 114 -7.46 -10.39 -2.21
C VAL A 114 -8.30 -9.96 -3.42
N VAL A 115 -9.63 -9.95 -3.26
CA VAL A 115 -10.57 -9.52 -4.29
C VAL A 115 -10.67 -7.99 -4.26
N ASP A 116 -9.79 -7.31 -4.99
CA ASP A 116 -9.85 -5.86 -5.22
C ASP A 116 -9.56 -5.57 -6.70
N ALA A 117 -10.46 -4.84 -7.36
CA ALA A 117 -10.41 -4.60 -8.80
C ALA A 117 -9.20 -3.76 -9.24
N TRP A 118 -8.58 -3.04 -8.31
CA TRP A 118 -7.50 -2.10 -8.60
C TRP A 118 -6.12 -2.60 -8.15
N LEU A 119 -6.04 -3.81 -7.60
CA LEU A 119 -4.78 -4.39 -7.10
C LEU A 119 -4.35 -5.59 -7.95
N GLU A 120 -3.23 -5.45 -8.64
CA GLU A 120 -2.61 -6.56 -9.36
C GLU A 120 -1.59 -7.27 -8.45
N PRO A 121 -1.74 -8.56 -8.16
CA PRO A 121 -0.79 -9.31 -7.35
C PRO A 121 0.44 -9.74 -8.18
N PHE A 122 1.59 -9.88 -7.52
CA PHE A 122 2.69 -10.64 -8.12
C PHE A 122 2.39 -12.14 -8.05
N VAL A 123 2.66 -12.84 -9.15
CA VAL A 123 2.49 -14.29 -9.27
C VAL A 123 3.85 -14.98 -9.18
N ALA A 124 3.96 -15.95 -8.28
CA ALA A 124 5.08 -16.85 -8.15
C ALA A 124 4.65 -18.28 -8.51
N GLU A 125 5.61 -19.08 -8.97
CA GLU A 125 5.41 -20.49 -9.23
C GLU A 125 5.91 -21.31 -8.04
N TRP A 126 5.04 -22.11 -7.42
CA TRP A 126 5.41 -22.99 -6.32
C TRP A 126 5.58 -24.43 -6.78
N LEU A 127 6.79 -24.95 -6.57
CA LEU A 127 7.21 -26.31 -6.89
C LEU A 127 7.56 -27.06 -5.60
N PRO A 128 6.73 -28.01 -5.13
CA PRO A 128 7.08 -28.82 -3.98
C PRO A 128 8.31 -29.68 -4.26
N LEU A 129 9.19 -29.88 -3.28
CA LEU A 129 10.42 -30.69 -3.44
C LEU A 129 10.15 -32.14 -3.91
N ALA A 130 8.99 -32.70 -3.56
CA ALA A 130 8.55 -34.04 -3.97
C ALA A 130 7.91 -34.08 -5.37
N SER A 131 7.76 -32.93 -6.03
CA SER A 131 7.25 -32.87 -7.39
C SER A 131 8.35 -33.16 -8.40
N ASP A 132 7.95 -33.84 -9.47
CA ASP A 132 8.76 -33.94 -10.67
C ASP A 132 8.99 -32.51 -11.20
N TRP A 133 10.22 -32.02 -11.10
CA TRP A 133 10.64 -30.68 -11.55
C TRP A 133 10.41 -30.44 -13.05
N SER A 134 10.01 -31.47 -13.81
CA SER A 134 9.55 -31.32 -15.19
C SER A 134 8.08 -30.88 -15.31
N ARG A 135 7.31 -30.93 -14.22
CA ARG A 135 5.92 -30.44 -14.18
C ARG A 135 5.89 -28.96 -13.84
N PRO A 136 4.98 -28.18 -14.47
CA PRO A 136 4.76 -26.80 -14.07
C PRO A 136 4.24 -26.75 -12.63
N GLY A 137 4.78 -25.82 -11.85
CA GLY A 137 4.37 -25.57 -10.48
C GLY A 137 2.99 -24.93 -10.41
N SER A 138 2.41 -24.94 -9.22
CA SER A 138 1.11 -24.28 -9.01
C SER A 138 1.32 -22.79 -8.78
N PRO A 139 0.47 -21.91 -9.33
CA PRO A 139 0.56 -20.49 -9.06
C PRO A 139 0.32 -20.21 -7.57
N ARG A 140 1.07 -19.23 -7.08
CA ARG A 140 0.91 -18.60 -5.77
C ARG A 140 1.01 -17.10 -5.94
N TYR A 141 0.38 -16.37 -5.05
CA TYR A 141 0.25 -14.93 -5.14
C TYR A 141 0.84 -14.28 -3.91
N LEU A 142 1.67 -13.26 -4.13
CA LEU A 142 2.14 -12.41 -3.05
C LEU A 142 1.00 -11.50 -2.58
N GLN A 143 0.86 -11.35 -1.26
CA GLN A 143 -0.26 -10.59 -0.69
C GLN A 143 -0.19 -9.10 -1.07
N THR A 144 -1.31 -8.55 -1.52
CA THR A 144 -1.50 -7.11 -1.80
C THR A 144 -1.96 -6.33 -0.57
N SER A 145 -2.56 -7.03 0.39
CA SER A 145 -2.92 -6.63 1.77
C SER A 145 -3.17 -7.90 2.61
N PRO A 146 -2.94 -7.87 3.94
CA PRO A 146 -3.31 -8.95 4.85
C PRO A 146 -4.82 -9.05 5.17
N GLU A 147 -5.66 -8.13 4.67
CA GLU A 147 -7.10 -7.98 4.95
C GLU A 147 -7.85 -9.31 5.04
N PHE A 148 -7.79 -10.12 3.97
CA PHE A 148 -8.57 -11.36 3.93
C PHE A 148 -8.12 -12.38 4.97
N ALA A 149 -6.80 -12.52 5.16
CA ALA A 149 -6.25 -13.46 6.13
C ALA A 149 -6.53 -13.01 7.57
N MET A 150 -6.44 -11.71 7.86
CA MET A 150 -6.79 -11.16 9.17
C MET A 150 -8.28 -11.30 9.48
N LYS A 151 -9.17 -11.06 8.50
CA LYS A 151 -10.61 -11.30 8.66
C LYS A 151 -10.94 -12.77 9.00
N ARG A 152 -10.18 -13.73 8.46
CA ARG A 152 -10.31 -15.14 8.85
C ARG A 152 -9.88 -15.39 10.30
N LEU A 153 -8.90 -14.64 10.83
CA LEU A 153 -8.55 -14.69 12.24
C LEU A 153 -9.68 -14.15 13.12
N LEU A 154 -10.36 -13.08 12.69
CA LEU A 154 -11.54 -12.56 13.40
C LEU A 154 -12.65 -13.61 13.45
N ALA A 155 -12.90 -14.28 12.32
CA ALA A 155 -13.94 -15.32 12.22
C ALA A 155 -13.69 -16.53 13.14
N VAL A 156 -12.46 -16.76 13.58
CA VAL A 156 -12.11 -17.83 14.55
C VAL A 156 -11.93 -17.31 15.98
N GLY A 157 -12.30 -16.06 16.25
CA GLY A 157 -12.39 -15.50 17.60
C GLY A 157 -11.31 -14.47 17.98
N ALA A 158 -10.46 -14.03 17.05
CA ALA A 158 -9.57 -12.90 17.33
C ALA A 158 -10.40 -11.60 17.45
N THR A 159 -10.14 -10.78 18.48
CA THR A 159 -10.98 -9.60 18.78
C THR A 159 -10.26 -8.26 18.59
N ALA A 160 -8.95 -8.19 18.79
CA ALA A 160 -8.14 -6.99 18.59
C ALA A 160 -6.74 -7.38 18.08
N ILE A 161 -6.55 -7.32 16.76
CA ILE A 161 -5.31 -7.74 16.08
C ILE A 161 -4.73 -6.65 15.20
N TYR A 162 -3.41 -6.61 15.07
CA TYR A 162 -2.74 -5.80 14.08
C TYR A 162 -1.62 -6.58 13.39
N GLN A 163 -1.25 -6.16 12.19
CA GLN A 163 -0.10 -6.68 11.47
C GLN A 163 0.68 -5.53 10.87
N LEU A 164 2.00 -5.54 11.10
CA LEU A 164 2.96 -4.63 10.51
C LEU A 164 3.89 -5.42 9.59
N GLY A 165 3.52 -5.54 8.32
CA GLY A 165 4.10 -6.53 7.40
C GLY A 165 4.41 -5.99 6.01
N LYS A 166 5.01 -6.84 5.18
CA LYS A 166 5.32 -6.54 3.78
C LYS A 166 4.16 -6.93 2.87
N VAL A 167 3.83 -6.04 1.95
CA VAL A 167 2.84 -6.24 0.90
C VAL A 167 3.45 -5.92 -0.46
N PHE A 168 2.88 -6.53 -1.49
CA PHE A 168 3.42 -6.52 -2.85
C PHE A 168 2.32 -6.17 -3.83
N ARG A 169 2.54 -5.15 -4.67
CA ARG A 169 1.57 -4.70 -5.67
C ARG A 169 2.27 -4.51 -7.00
N ASN A 170 1.82 -5.25 -7.99
CA ASN A 170 2.38 -5.24 -9.32
C ASN A 170 1.90 -4.01 -10.10
N GLY A 171 2.79 -3.37 -10.84
CA GLY A 171 2.48 -2.16 -11.64
C GLY A 171 2.60 -0.82 -10.89
N GLU A 172 2.48 -0.79 -9.56
CA GLU A 172 2.61 0.45 -8.78
C GLU A 172 4.08 0.91 -8.67
N VAL A 173 4.47 1.93 -9.45
CA VAL A 173 5.80 2.55 -9.41
C VAL A 173 5.67 4.08 -9.51
N GLY A 174 6.40 4.80 -8.66
CA GLY A 174 6.47 6.26 -8.70
C GLY A 174 7.16 6.84 -7.47
N LEU A 175 7.19 8.17 -7.34
CA LEU A 175 7.85 8.84 -6.21
C LEU A 175 7.30 8.43 -4.83
N ARG A 176 6.05 7.95 -4.79
CA ARG A 176 5.35 7.50 -3.56
C ARG A 176 4.99 6.01 -3.59
N HIS A 177 5.39 5.28 -4.64
CA HIS A 177 5.00 3.90 -4.86
C HIS A 177 6.24 3.04 -5.11
N ASN A 178 6.44 2.06 -4.24
CA ASN A 178 7.41 1.00 -4.44
C ASN A 178 6.65 -0.32 -4.53
N PRO A 179 6.95 -1.22 -5.47
CA PRO A 179 6.22 -2.48 -5.64
C PRO A 179 6.15 -3.35 -4.38
N GLU A 180 7.10 -3.16 -3.46
CA GLU A 180 7.15 -3.79 -2.16
C GLU A 180 7.22 -2.73 -1.05
N PHE A 181 6.24 -2.67 -0.15
CA PHE A 181 6.22 -1.67 0.93
C PHE A 181 5.76 -2.28 2.25
N THR A 182 5.91 -1.53 3.34
CA THR A 182 5.45 -1.97 4.67
C THR A 182 4.10 -1.35 4.93
N MET A 183 3.13 -2.19 5.26
CA MET A 183 1.76 -1.79 5.58
C MET A 183 1.48 -2.14 7.05
N LEU A 184 0.76 -1.25 7.71
CA LEU A 184 0.11 -1.50 8.99
C LEU A 184 -1.37 -1.69 8.73
N GLU A 185 -1.93 -2.79 9.20
CA GLU A 185 -3.37 -3.07 9.15
C GLU A 185 -3.83 -3.60 10.50
N TRP A 186 -5.03 -3.24 10.95
CA TRP A 186 -5.55 -3.67 12.25
C TRP A 186 -7.07 -3.81 12.22
N TYR A 187 -7.58 -4.65 13.13
CA TYR A 187 -8.99 -4.94 13.28
C TYR A 187 -9.35 -5.03 14.75
N ARG A 188 -10.50 -4.46 15.11
CA ARG A 188 -11.12 -4.61 16.42
C ARG A 188 -12.60 -4.92 16.27
N VAL A 189 -13.06 -6.00 16.91
CA VAL A 189 -14.47 -6.37 16.96
C VAL A 189 -15.23 -5.35 17.81
N GLY A 190 -16.38 -4.91 17.30
CA GLY A 190 -17.25 -3.94 17.98
C GLY A 190 -16.97 -2.47 17.66
N ASP A 191 -15.83 -2.15 17.04
CA ASP A 191 -15.53 -0.78 16.61
C ASP A 191 -16.36 -0.39 15.36
N ASP A 192 -16.82 0.86 15.32
CA ASP A 192 -17.35 1.52 14.12
C ASP A 192 -16.26 2.38 13.44
N HIS A 193 -16.56 2.94 12.26
CA HIS A 193 -15.60 3.81 11.58
C HIS A 193 -15.23 5.05 12.39
N HIS A 194 -16.10 5.56 13.27
CA HIS A 194 -15.76 6.68 14.13
C HIS A 194 -14.74 6.29 15.20
N ALA A 195 -14.85 5.09 15.77
CA ALA A 195 -13.84 4.52 16.66
C ALA A 195 -12.50 4.37 15.93
N LEU A 196 -12.52 3.87 14.69
CA LEU A 196 -11.31 3.80 13.87
C LEU A 196 -10.72 5.18 13.58
N MET A 197 -11.53 6.20 13.24
CA MET A 197 -11.03 7.57 13.04
C MET A 197 -10.37 8.13 14.29
N ARG A 198 -10.95 7.92 15.48
CA ARG A 198 -10.34 8.33 16.76
C ARG A 198 -9.02 7.60 16.98
N HIS A 199 -8.98 6.30 16.72
CA HIS A 199 -7.79 5.48 16.89
C HIS A 199 -6.67 5.87 15.92
N THR A 200 -7.01 6.13 14.65
CA THR A 200 -6.09 6.63 13.63
C THR A 200 -5.55 8.01 14.00
N GLU A 201 -6.39 8.93 14.47
CA GLU A 201 -5.91 10.24 14.93
C GLU A 201 -4.91 10.09 16.10
N ALA A 202 -5.21 9.23 17.08
CA ALA A 202 -4.32 8.96 18.20
C ALA A 202 -2.99 8.35 17.76
N LEU A 203 -3.01 7.37 16.85
CA LEU A 203 -1.81 6.75 16.28
C LEU A 203 -0.94 7.77 15.55
N VAL A 204 -1.54 8.59 14.67
CA VAL A 204 -0.80 9.60 13.90
C VAL A 204 -0.16 10.62 14.82
N ARG A 205 -0.88 11.10 15.85
CA ARG A 205 -0.32 12.00 16.87
C ARG A 205 0.88 11.36 17.57
N ARG A 206 0.74 10.12 18.06
CA ARG A 206 1.82 9.40 18.73
C ARG A 206 3.07 9.26 17.87
N VAL A 207 2.92 8.92 16.59
CA VAL A 207 4.03 8.77 15.65
C VAL A 207 4.70 10.11 15.35
N ILE A 208 3.92 11.19 15.23
CA ILE A 208 4.42 12.55 15.00
C ILE A 208 5.18 13.08 16.20
N ASP A 209 4.74 12.81 17.42
CA ASP A 209 5.44 13.20 18.64
C ASP A 209 6.82 12.52 18.71
N VAL A 210 6.86 11.20 18.47
CA VAL A 210 8.13 10.45 18.42
C VAL A 210 9.03 10.95 17.28
N ALA A 211 8.47 11.24 16.11
CA ALA A 211 9.24 11.81 15.01
C ALA A 211 9.82 13.20 15.37
N SER A 212 9.08 14.03 16.10
CA SER A 212 9.53 15.34 16.58
C SER A 212 10.70 15.18 17.53
N GLU A 213 10.60 14.31 18.53
CA GLU A 213 11.70 14.02 19.46
C GLU A 213 12.98 13.54 18.73
N LEU A 214 12.83 12.67 17.73
CA LEU A 214 13.95 12.14 16.95
C LEU A 214 14.63 13.19 16.06
N LEU A 215 13.91 14.25 15.70
CA LEU A 215 14.44 15.36 14.91
C LEU A 215 15.05 16.44 15.80
N GLU A 216 14.48 16.69 16.98
CA GLU A 216 14.98 17.68 17.95
C GLU A 216 16.25 17.26 18.67
N ARG A 217 16.37 15.98 19.05
CA ARG A 217 17.55 15.47 19.78
C ARG A 217 18.85 15.50 18.97
N GLY A 218 18.79 15.74 17.65
CA GLY A 218 19.94 15.57 16.77
C GLY A 218 20.45 14.13 16.76
N ASP A 219 21.31 13.77 15.81
CA ASP A 219 21.91 12.42 15.77
C ASP A 219 23.10 12.27 16.76
N GLU A 220 23.16 13.13 17.79
CA GLU A 220 24.34 13.29 18.67
C GLU A 220 24.59 12.10 19.61
N ASN A 221 23.60 11.22 19.79
CA ASN A 221 23.73 9.99 20.59
C ASN A 221 23.93 8.72 19.76
N SER A 222 24.29 8.84 18.48
CA SER A 222 24.77 7.71 17.69
C SER A 222 26.30 7.60 17.83
N PRO A 223 26.86 6.58 18.51
CA PRO A 223 28.29 6.29 18.37
C PRO A 223 28.55 6.01 16.88
N GLY A 224 29.27 6.90 16.20
CA GLY A 224 29.55 6.81 14.76
C GLY A 224 28.89 7.85 13.84
N ALA A 225 28.34 8.96 14.36
CA ALA A 225 27.78 10.07 13.57
C ALA A 225 28.84 10.97 12.89
N THR A 226 29.88 10.38 12.28
CA THR A 226 30.74 11.06 11.31
C THR A 226 30.59 10.35 9.97
N GLY A 227 29.67 10.82 9.12
CA GLY A 227 29.78 10.78 7.66
C GLY A 227 30.24 9.49 6.96
N GLU A 228 30.12 8.31 7.56
CA GLU A 228 30.47 7.07 6.89
C GLU A 228 29.28 6.64 6.02
N ARG A 229 29.34 7.07 4.74
CA ARG A 229 28.77 6.26 3.67
C ARG A 229 29.24 4.83 3.90
N LEU A 230 28.31 3.88 3.86
CA LEU A 230 28.59 2.44 3.92
C LEU A 230 29.87 2.17 3.12
N ARG A 231 31.00 1.97 3.82
CA ARG A 231 32.14 1.32 3.20
C ARG A 231 31.62 -0.06 2.83
N SER A 232 31.68 -0.40 1.54
CA SER A 232 31.45 -1.76 1.07
C SER A 232 32.12 -2.75 2.02
N PRO A 233 31.56 -3.96 2.23
CA PRO A 233 32.24 -4.95 3.05
C PRO A 233 33.68 -5.06 2.56
N VAL A 234 34.61 -4.90 3.51
CA VAL A 234 36.03 -5.17 3.30
C VAL A 234 36.09 -6.62 2.82
N LEU A 235 36.19 -6.78 1.50
CA LEU A 235 36.66 -8.01 0.92
C LEU A 235 38.08 -8.15 1.45
N VAL A 236 38.27 -9.16 2.31
CA VAL A 236 39.59 -9.68 2.68
C VAL A 236 40.37 -9.82 1.38
N GLU A 237 41.52 -9.15 1.35
CA GLU A 237 42.36 -8.98 0.17
C GLU A 237 42.63 -10.32 -0.53
N ASP A 238 42.21 -10.43 -1.80
CA ASP A 238 42.92 -11.26 -2.77
C ASP A 238 43.49 -10.33 -3.84
N THR A 239 44.81 -10.36 -3.93
CA THR A 239 45.64 -9.49 -4.74
C THR A 239 45.43 -9.73 -6.23
N GLY A 240 44.69 -8.85 -6.91
CA GLY A 240 44.57 -8.86 -8.36
C GLY A 240 43.95 -7.58 -8.91
N GLY A 241 44.78 -6.70 -9.48
CA GLY A 241 44.41 -5.34 -9.84
C GLY A 241 43.25 -5.22 -10.84
N SER A 242 42.26 -4.41 -10.48
CA SER A 242 41.40 -3.68 -11.42
C SER A 242 40.88 -2.42 -10.73
N LYS A 243 41.29 -1.24 -11.20
CA LYS A 243 40.83 0.06 -10.70
C LYS A 243 39.35 0.25 -11.05
N LEU A 244 38.47 0.39 -10.05
CA LEU A 244 37.12 0.91 -10.28
C LEU A 244 37.22 2.40 -10.70
N PRO A 245 36.41 2.86 -11.67
CA PRO A 245 36.35 4.27 -12.02
C PRO A 245 35.66 5.09 -10.91
N PRO A 246 36.00 6.38 -10.76
CA PRO A 246 35.37 7.24 -9.77
C PRO A 246 33.89 7.45 -10.08
N VAL A 247 33.06 7.39 -9.04
CA VAL A 247 31.63 7.73 -9.10
C VAL A 247 31.50 9.22 -9.43
N ALA A 248 30.82 9.53 -10.54
CA ALA A 248 30.54 10.91 -10.94
C ALA A 248 29.69 11.63 -9.88
N PRO A 249 29.95 12.91 -9.57
CA PRO A 249 29.16 13.67 -8.62
C PRO A 249 27.81 14.03 -9.26
N GLY A 250 26.76 13.36 -8.82
CA GLY A 250 25.38 13.71 -9.15
C GLY A 250 24.81 14.72 -8.15
N VAL A 251 24.28 15.82 -8.70
CA VAL A 251 23.48 16.89 -8.08
C VAL A 251 24.28 18.01 -7.38
N ALA A 252 24.17 19.21 -7.96
CA ALA A 252 24.68 20.49 -7.46
C ALA A 252 24.15 20.83 -6.04
N PRO A 253 24.87 21.63 -5.24
CA PRO A 253 24.49 21.95 -3.87
C PRO A 253 23.30 22.92 -3.84
N GLY A 254 22.09 22.39 -3.92
CA GLY A 254 20.90 23.03 -3.38
C GLY A 254 20.79 22.74 -1.89
N VAL A 255 20.32 23.73 -1.12
CA VAL A 255 19.92 23.72 0.32
C VAL A 255 20.03 22.36 1.02
N ALA A 256 20.80 22.30 2.11
CA ALA A 256 21.05 21.08 2.89
C ALA A 256 19.74 20.28 3.14
N PRO A 257 19.68 18.98 2.76
CA PRO A 257 18.47 18.15 2.87
C PRO A 257 17.81 18.09 4.26
N GLY A 258 18.53 18.48 5.31
CA GLY A 258 18.05 18.51 6.69
C GLY A 258 17.01 19.61 6.97
N ASP A 259 17.24 20.83 6.46
CA ASP A 259 16.42 22.00 6.83
C ASP A 259 15.02 21.95 6.22
N GLU A 260 14.93 21.53 4.96
CA GLU A 260 13.65 21.38 4.27
C GLU A 260 12.83 20.21 4.84
N ALA A 261 13.47 19.09 5.18
CA ALA A 261 12.80 17.96 5.83
C ALA A 261 12.27 18.34 7.22
N LEU A 262 13.04 19.10 7.99
CA LEU A 262 12.63 19.61 9.30
C LEU A 262 11.48 20.62 9.18
N ALA A 263 11.53 21.53 8.20
CA ALA A 263 10.44 22.47 7.93
C ALA A 263 9.15 21.74 7.56
N ARG A 264 9.22 20.74 6.68
CA ARG A 264 8.08 19.87 6.33
C ARG A 264 7.52 19.14 7.54
N HIS A 265 8.39 18.59 8.41
CA HIS A 265 7.98 17.92 9.63
C HIS A 265 7.27 18.88 10.59
N ARG A 266 7.82 20.07 10.84
CA ARG A 266 7.21 21.09 11.72
C ARG A 266 5.84 21.53 11.21
N ASP A 267 5.71 21.73 9.90
CA ASP A 267 4.43 22.04 9.28
C ASP A 267 3.41 20.91 9.47
N LEU A 268 3.81 19.66 9.24
CA LEU A 268 2.96 18.48 9.47
C LEU A 268 2.56 18.34 10.94
N ALA A 269 3.52 18.48 11.86
CA ALA A 269 3.30 18.40 13.30
C ALA A 269 2.30 19.46 13.78
N ARG A 270 2.41 20.70 13.28
CA ARG A 270 1.44 21.77 13.57
C ARG A 270 0.03 21.40 13.10
N ARG A 271 -0.11 20.84 11.89
CA ARG A 271 -1.42 20.42 11.34
C ARG A 271 -2.01 19.25 12.13
N VAL A 272 -1.20 18.26 12.50
CA VAL A 272 -1.63 17.11 13.30
C VAL A 272 -2.01 17.55 14.72
N ALA A 273 -1.29 18.51 15.29
CA ALA A 273 -1.57 19.08 16.61
C ALA A 273 -2.74 20.09 16.63
N HIS A 274 -3.46 20.29 15.52
CA HIS A 274 -4.53 21.27 15.41
C HIS A 274 -5.57 21.09 16.54
N PRO A 275 -5.99 22.17 17.24
CA PRO A 275 -6.80 22.09 18.46
C PRO A 275 -8.21 21.53 18.22
N ALA A 276 -8.78 21.75 17.04
CA ALA A 276 -10.07 21.19 16.65
C ALA A 276 -10.01 19.69 16.25
N GLY A 277 -8.85 19.03 16.41
CA GLY A 277 -8.64 17.65 15.96
C GLY A 277 -8.58 17.52 14.44
N PHE A 278 -8.60 16.29 13.93
CA PHE A 278 -8.70 16.06 12.48
C PHE A 278 -10.07 16.49 11.95
N GLU A 279 -10.15 16.90 10.70
CA GLU A 279 -11.43 17.19 10.07
C GLU A 279 -12.17 15.88 9.75
N ARG A 280 -13.49 15.88 9.87
CA ARG A 280 -14.37 14.80 9.40
C ARG A 280 -15.28 15.39 8.34
N LEU A 281 -15.16 14.91 7.11
CA LEU A 281 -15.89 15.42 5.96
C LEU A 281 -16.50 14.23 5.22
N SER A 282 -17.83 14.20 5.08
CA SER A 282 -18.46 13.15 4.28
C SER A 282 -18.11 13.34 2.80
N TYR A 283 -18.14 12.27 2.02
CA TYR A 283 -17.85 12.28 0.59
C TYR A 283 -18.69 13.33 -0.12
N ASP A 284 -19.98 13.34 0.17
CA ASP A 284 -20.95 14.21 -0.45
C ASP A 284 -20.79 15.68 -0.02
N ASP A 285 -20.53 15.93 1.27
CA ASP A 285 -20.26 17.28 1.77
C ASP A 285 -18.94 17.84 1.20
N ALA A 286 -17.97 16.96 0.90
CA ALA A 286 -16.73 17.37 0.25
C ALA A 286 -16.96 17.86 -1.17
N PHE A 287 -17.78 17.14 -1.94
CA PHE A 287 -18.21 17.56 -3.27
C PHE A 287 -19.10 18.80 -3.23
N GLU A 288 -20.02 18.91 -2.28
CA GLU A 288 -20.83 20.11 -2.08
C GLU A 288 -19.95 21.33 -1.80
N ARG A 289 -18.98 21.18 -0.88
CA ARG A 289 -18.07 22.26 -0.48
C ARG A 289 -17.13 22.72 -1.60
N HIS A 290 -16.58 21.78 -2.37
CA HIS A 290 -15.49 22.08 -3.32
C HIS A 290 -15.91 22.09 -4.78
N ALA A 291 -17.01 21.41 -5.11
CA ALA A 291 -17.54 21.31 -6.46
C ALA A 291 -18.94 21.93 -6.61
N GLY A 292 -19.57 22.37 -5.50
CA GLY A 292 -20.87 23.05 -5.49
C GLY A 292 -22.06 22.13 -5.75
N GLN A 293 -21.89 20.82 -5.63
CA GLN A 293 -22.94 19.83 -5.87
C GLN A 293 -22.65 18.53 -5.12
N ARG A 294 -23.69 17.94 -4.52
CA ARG A 294 -23.70 16.57 -3.99
C ARG A 294 -23.75 15.53 -5.12
N VAL A 295 -23.00 14.44 -5.00
CA VAL A 295 -22.76 13.46 -6.07
C VAL A 295 -23.19 12.03 -5.72
N LEU A 296 -23.54 11.73 -4.48
CA LEU A 296 -23.91 10.36 -4.09
C LEU A 296 -25.13 9.82 -4.85
N ASP A 297 -26.13 10.66 -5.11
CA ASP A 297 -27.31 10.32 -5.94
C ASP A 297 -27.17 10.74 -7.41
N ALA A 298 -26.01 11.27 -7.81
CA ALA A 298 -25.81 11.72 -9.18
C ALA A 298 -25.70 10.51 -10.12
N ASP A 299 -26.45 10.56 -11.22
CA ASP A 299 -26.24 9.70 -12.37
C ASP A 299 -25.04 10.19 -13.19
N VAL A 300 -24.64 9.40 -14.18
CA VAL A 300 -23.46 9.72 -15.00
C VAL A 300 -23.61 11.02 -15.80
N THR A 301 -24.84 11.35 -16.21
CA THR A 301 -25.13 12.62 -16.92
C THR A 301 -24.84 13.83 -16.04
N ARG A 302 -25.29 13.82 -14.78
CA ARG A 302 -24.98 14.87 -13.81
C ARG A 302 -23.48 14.99 -13.52
N LEU A 303 -22.74 13.87 -13.56
CA LEU A 303 -21.28 13.89 -13.40
C LEU A 303 -20.58 14.50 -14.63
N HIS A 304 -21.07 14.23 -15.84
CA HIS A 304 -20.58 14.89 -17.06
C HIS A 304 -20.82 16.39 -17.02
N GLU A 305 -22.03 16.81 -16.61
CA GLU A 305 -22.37 18.23 -16.46
C GLU A 305 -21.49 18.91 -15.40
N LEU A 306 -21.22 18.23 -14.28
CA LEU A 306 -20.30 18.73 -13.26
C LEU A 306 -18.89 18.93 -13.84
N ALA A 307 -18.36 17.96 -14.57
CA ALA A 307 -17.06 18.08 -15.22
C ALA A 307 -17.02 19.26 -16.21
N ALA A 308 -18.08 19.40 -17.03
CA ALA A 308 -18.20 20.48 -18.01
C ALA A 308 -18.26 21.87 -17.34
N ARG A 309 -19.00 22.02 -16.23
CA ARG A 309 -19.07 23.28 -15.46
C ARG A 309 -17.72 23.71 -14.89
N HIS A 310 -16.86 22.75 -14.54
CA HIS A 310 -15.50 23.00 -14.06
C HIS A 310 -14.45 22.99 -15.18
N HIS A 311 -14.87 22.95 -16.44
CA HIS A 311 -14.00 22.93 -17.62
C HIS A 311 -12.97 21.81 -17.60
N LEU A 312 -13.31 20.66 -17.01
CA LEU A 312 -12.44 19.50 -16.94
C LEU A 312 -12.61 18.62 -18.19
N VAL A 313 -11.50 18.08 -18.68
CA VAL A 313 -11.48 17.11 -19.78
C VAL A 313 -11.21 15.72 -19.19
N PRO A 314 -12.11 14.74 -19.40
CA PRO A 314 -11.92 13.39 -18.86
C PRO A 314 -10.67 12.73 -19.46
N PRO A 315 -9.96 11.90 -18.69
CA PRO A 315 -8.78 11.22 -19.17
C PRO A 315 -9.12 10.25 -20.31
N PRO A 316 -8.20 10.03 -21.27
CA PRO A 316 -8.41 9.06 -22.33
C PRO A 316 -8.67 7.67 -21.76
N GLY A 317 -9.75 7.02 -22.23
CA GLY A 317 -10.10 5.66 -21.81
C GLY A 317 -11.07 5.58 -20.62
N LEU A 318 -11.47 6.71 -20.02
CA LEU A 318 -12.59 6.71 -19.08
C LEU A 318 -13.90 6.45 -19.84
N ASP A 319 -14.58 5.35 -19.52
CA ASP A 319 -15.87 5.01 -20.12
C ASP A 319 -16.91 6.06 -19.73
N GLN A 320 -17.67 6.54 -20.71
CA GLN A 320 -18.73 7.52 -20.53
C GLN A 320 -19.88 7.02 -19.64
N HIS A 321 -20.02 5.71 -19.43
CA HIS A 321 -21.06 5.13 -18.56
C HIS A 321 -20.52 4.62 -17.22
N ASP A 322 -19.20 4.62 -17.02
CA ASP A 322 -18.58 4.15 -15.77
C ASP A 322 -18.71 5.20 -14.66
N ARG A 323 -19.84 5.17 -13.97
CA ARG A 323 -20.14 6.10 -12.87
C ARG A 323 -19.03 6.15 -11.82
N ASP A 324 -18.48 5.00 -11.42
CA ASP A 324 -17.46 4.96 -10.38
C ASP A 324 -16.12 5.52 -10.86
N GLY A 325 -15.76 5.26 -12.12
CA GLY A 325 -14.62 5.91 -12.78
C GLY A 325 -14.76 7.43 -12.80
N TRP A 326 -15.94 7.95 -13.15
CA TRP A 326 -16.22 9.39 -13.12
C TRP A 326 -16.13 9.98 -11.71
N LEU A 327 -16.73 9.33 -10.71
CA LEU A 327 -16.65 9.76 -9.31
C LEU A 327 -15.21 9.78 -8.80
N ASN A 328 -14.43 8.74 -9.07
CA ASN A 328 -13.03 8.65 -8.63
C ASN A 328 -12.16 9.74 -9.28
N TRP A 329 -12.35 9.99 -10.58
CA TRP A 329 -11.62 11.05 -11.28
C TRP A 329 -12.01 12.45 -10.80
N LEU A 330 -13.31 12.73 -10.67
CA LEU A 330 -13.80 14.03 -10.19
C LEU A 330 -13.39 14.30 -8.73
N LEU A 331 -13.34 13.26 -7.89
CA LEU A 331 -12.81 13.38 -6.53
C LEU A 331 -11.35 13.87 -6.57
N ALA A 332 -10.52 13.26 -7.42
CA ALA A 332 -9.11 13.60 -7.54
C ALA A 332 -8.86 15.02 -8.09
N GLU A 333 -9.69 15.50 -9.02
CA GLU A 333 -9.49 16.83 -9.62
C GLU A 333 -10.17 17.96 -8.83
N LEU A 334 -11.35 17.73 -8.24
CA LEU A 334 -12.14 18.78 -7.59
C LEU A 334 -12.01 18.80 -6.06
N VAL A 335 -11.84 17.64 -5.42
CA VAL A 335 -11.92 17.52 -3.96
C VAL A 335 -10.54 17.33 -3.32
N GLU A 336 -9.79 16.31 -3.71
CA GLU A 336 -8.47 15.96 -3.13
C GLU A 336 -7.46 17.12 -3.06
N PRO A 337 -7.42 18.07 -4.02
CA PRO A 337 -6.54 19.22 -3.90
C PRO A 337 -6.81 20.04 -2.65
N HIS A 338 -8.04 20.07 -2.14
CA HIS A 338 -8.43 20.91 -1.00
C HIS A 338 -8.25 20.22 0.37
N LEU A 339 -8.12 18.90 0.39
CA LEU A 339 -8.02 18.12 1.63
C LEU A 339 -6.66 18.28 2.32
N GLY A 340 -6.65 18.19 3.66
CA GLY A 340 -5.41 18.12 4.45
C GLY A 340 -4.59 19.43 4.49
N ARG A 341 -5.15 20.57 4.06
CA ARG A 341 -4.43 21.84 3.96
C ARG A 341 -4.18 22.48 5.32
N GLU A 342 -5.20 22.58 6.16
CA GLU A 342 -5.11 23.21 7.49
C GLU A 342 -4.83 22.18 8.59
N ARG A 343 -5.48 21.02 8.50
CA ARG A 343 -5.37 19.87 9.40
C ARG A 343 -5.66 18.59 8.62
N PRO A 344 -5.21 17.42 9.07
CA PRO A 344 -5.57 16.16 8.42
C PRO A 344 -7.08 15.98 8.35
N THR A 345 -7.57 15.43 7.25
CA THR A 345 -9.00 15.26 6.97
C THR A 345 -9.31 13.78 6.76
N PHE A 346 -10.31 13.27 7.48
CA PHE A 346 -10.98 12.03 7.15
C PHE A 346 -12.09 12.31 6.13
N LEU A 347 -11.94 11.72 4.95
CA LEU A 347 -13.04 11.58 3.99
C LEU A 347 -13.75 10.25 4.27
N PHE A 348 -15.06 10.25 4.44
CA PHE A 348 -15.84 9.06 4.80
C PHE A 348 -17.21 9.03 4.10
N ASN A 349 -18.01 7.99 4.29
CA ASN A 349 -19.31 7.83 3.63
C ASN A 349 -19.16 7.76 2.10
N TYR A 350 -18.28 6.86 1.63
CA TYR A 350 -18.07 6.64 0.20
C TYR A 350 -19.31 5.97 -0.42
N PRO A 351 -19.52 6.09 -1.75
CA PRO A 351 -20.53 5.30 -2.45
C PRO A 351 -20.32 3.80 -2.18
N ALA A 352 -21.41 3.06 -1.94
CA ALA A 352 -21.32 1.62 -1.69
C ALA A 352 -20.63 0.85 -2.84
N SER A 353 -20.80 1.32 -4.08
CA SER A 353 -20.15 0.75 -5.28
C SER A 353 -18.62 0.83 -5.24
N GLN A 354 -18.06 1.80 -4.51
CA GLN A 354 -16.61 1.99 -4.35
C GLN A 354 -16.04 1.34 -3.09
N ALA A 355 -16.87 0.67 -2.29
CA ALA A 355 -16.51 0.15 -0.97
C ALA A 355 -16.89 -1.33 -0.82
N ALA A 356 -16.36 -2.16 -1.74
CA ALA A 356 -16.77 -3.55 -1.96
C ALA A 356 -16.85 -4.46 -0.71
N LEU A 357 -16.07 -4.19 0.32
CA LEU A 357 -16.07 -4.99 1.55
C LEU A 357 -16.74 -4.27 2.73
N ALA A 358 -16.85 -2.94 2.71
CA ALA A 358 -17.33 -2.16 3.85
C ALA A 358 -18.80 -2.46 4.16
N ARG A 359 -19.17 -2.38 5.45
CA ARG A 359 -20.58 -2.51 5.83
C ARG A 359 -21.34 -1.27 5.36
N VAL A 360 -22.35 -1.47 4.53
CA VAL A 360 -23.25 -0.39 4.10
C VAL A 360 -23.97 0.20 5.30
N SER A 361 -23.88 1.53 5.45
CA SER A 361 -24.65 2.30 6.42
C SER A 361 -26.14 2.18 6.12
N GLN A 362 -26.97 1.98 7.15
CA GLN A 362 -28.42 1.88 6.93
C GLN A 362 -28.97 3.19 6.35
N PRO A 363 -29.80 3.12 5.29
CA PRO A 363 -30.34 4.31 4.67
C PRO A 363 -31.26 5.05 5.66
N GLN A 364 -31.05 6.35 5.83
CA GLN A 364 -32.14 7.21 6.28
C GLN A 364 -33.20 7.28 5.16
N PRO A 365 -34.51 7.31 5.46
CA PRO A 365 -35.53 7.38 4.42
C PRO A 365 -35.28 8.56 3.47
N GLY A 366 -35.02 8.26 2.18
CA GLY A 366 -34.75 9.27 1.14
C GLY A 366 -33.27 9.57 0.86
N ALA A 367 -32.32 8.86 1.47
CA ALA A 367 -30.89 8.99 1.19
C ALA A 367 -30.34 7.74 0.45
N PRO A 368 -29.31 7.90 -0.41
CA PRO A 368 -28.66 6.79 -1.10
C PRO A 368 -27.99 5.83 -0.12
N PHE A 369 -27.65 4.63 -0.62
CA PHE A 369 -26.82 3.69 0.12
C PHE A 369 -25.37 4.21 0.19
N ILE A 370 -24.87 4.35 1.42
CA ILE A 370 -23.56 4.90 1.77
C ILE A 370 -22.78 3.82 2.52
N ALA A 371 -21.46 3.71 2.33
CA ALA A 371 -20.61 2.78 3.07
C ALA A 371 -19.77 3.47 4.15
#